data_AF-A0A5J4PXY6-F1
#
_entry.id   AF-A0A5J4PXY6-F1
#
_cell.length_a   1.000
_cell.length_b   1.000
_cell.length_c   1.000
_cell.angle_alpha   90.00
_cell.angle_beta   90.00
_cell.angle_gamma   90.00
#
_symmetry.space_group_name_H-M   'P 1'
#
loop_
_entity.id
_entity.type
_entity.pdbx_description
1 polymer ?
#
loop_
_entity_poly.entity_id
_entity_poly.type
_entity_poly.pdbx_seq_one_letter_code
_entity_poly.pdbx_strand_id
1 'polypeptide(L)' 'MDFELISTYYPTGDQPEAIAQLTAGVLQGTPAQTLLGVTGSG' A
#
# COMPACT_ATOMS: atom_id res chain seq x y z
N MET A 1 -10.92 13.42 11.69
CA MET A 1 -11.38 12.03 11.71
C MET A 1 -10.27 11.23 11.11
N ASP A 2 -9.75 10.27 11.87
CA ASP A 2 -8.67 9.41 11.41
C ASP A 2 -9.28 8.21 10.66
N PHE A 3 -8.55 7.68 9.69
CA PHE A 3 -8.95 6.48 8.98
C PHE A 3 -8.59 5.25 9.85
N GLU A 4 -9.56 4.37 10.09
CA GLU A 4 -9.35 3.13 10.84
C GLU A 4 -9.55 1.93 9.92
N LEU A 5 -8.49 1.15 9.72
CA LEU A 5 -8.54 -0.08 8.93
C LEU A 5 -8.90 -1.26 9.82
N ILE A 6 -10.03 -1.93 9.54
CA ILE A 6 -10.45 -3.16 10.21
C ILE A 6 -10.24 -4.34 9.27
N SER A 7 -9.38 -5.30 9.66
CA SER A 7 -9.08 -6.50 8.89
C SER A 7 -8.71 -7.66 9.81
N THR A 8 -9.07 -8.88 9.43
CA THR A 8 -8.57 -10.12 10.06
C THR A 8 -7.21 -10.55 9.52
N TYR A 9 -6.75 -9.93 8.44
CA TYR A 9 -5.50 -10.23 7.76
C TYR A 9 -4.49 -9.12 8.00
N TYR A 10 -3.23 -9.52 8.16
CA TYR A 10 -2.09 -8.62 8.20
C TYR A 10 -1.41 -8.58 6.83
N PRO A 11 -0.74 -7.48 6.46
CA PRO A 11 0.08 -7.43 5.26
C PRO A 11 1.14 -8.53 5.29
N THR A 12 1.25 -9.30 4.21
CA THR A 12 2.22 -10.40 4.09
C THR A 12 2.92 -10.39 2.73
N GLY A 13 3.99 -11.18 2.59
CA GLY A 13 4.80 -11.19 1.37
C GLY A 13 5.36 -9.79 1.07
N ASP A 14 5.14 -9.32 -0.16
CA ASP A 14 5.66 -8.03 -0.64
C ASP A 14 4.72 -6.85 -0.31
N GLN A 15 3.55 -7.11 0.27
CA GLN A 15 2.57 -6.07 0.60
C GLN A 15 3.10 -4.99 1.56
N PRO A 16 3.84 -5.31 2.65
CA PRO A 16 4.37 -4.29 3.55
C PRO A 16 5.29 -3.29 2.82
N GLU A 17 6.11 -3.79 1.89
CA GLU A 17 7.02 -2.95 1.11
C GLU A 17 6.25 -2.09 0.10
N ALA A 18 5.29 -2.67 -0.62
CA ALA A 18 4.45 -1.93 -1.55
C ALA A 18 3.68 -0.79 -0.86
N ILE A 19 3.12 -1.05 0.33
CA ILE A 19 2.44 -0.05 1.15
C ILE A 19 3.41 1.08 1.54
N ALA A 20 4.62 0.74 1.99
CA ALA A 20 5.62 1.73 2.40
C ALA A 20 6.04 2.63 1.22
N GLN A 21 6.33 2.05 0.05
CA GLN A 21 6.74 2.78 -1.13
C GLN A 21 5.64 3.75 -1.62
N LEU A 22 4.40 3.28 -1.73
CA LEU A 22 3.28 4.10 -2.18
C LEU A 22 2.98 5.23 -1.19
N THR A 23 3.01 4.93 0.11
CA THR A 23 2.80 5.93 1.17
C THR A 23 3.87 7.01 1.11
N ALA A 24 5.15 6.63 0.95
CA ALA A 24 6.23 7.59 0.79
C ALA A 24 6.04 8.49 -0.43
N GLY A 25 5.65 7.93 -1.58
CA GLY A 25 5.40 8.72 -2.79
C GLY A 25 4.25 9.72 -2.62
N VAL A 26 3.18 9.34 -1.90
CA VAL A 26 2.06 10.25 -1.58
C VAL A 26 2.55 11.40 -0.68
N LEU A 27 3.30 11.08 0.39
CA LEU A 27 3.83 12.08 1.32
C LEU A 27 4.84 13.03 0.65
N GLN A 28 5.54 12.56 -0.38
CA GLN A 28 6.47 13.37 -1.19
C GLN A 28 5.76 14.21 -2.27
N GLY A 29 4.44 14.05 -2.45
CA GLY A 29 3.69 14.79 -3.48
C GLY A 29 3.92 14.26 -4.90
N THR A 30 4.27 12.98 -5.05
CA THR A 30 4.44 12.35 -6.36
C THR A 30 3.08 12.31 -7.09
N PRO A 31 2.95 12.95 -8.27
CA PRO A 31 1.64 13.17 -8.90
C PRO A 31 1.02 11.89 -9.49
N ALA A 32 1.83 10.89 -9.81
CA ALA A 32 1.36 9.61 -10.33
C ALA A 32 2.26 8.48 -9.82
N GLN A 33 1.65 7.38 -9.41
CA GLN A 33 2.34 6.15 -8.96
C GLN A 33 1.63 4.94 -9.57
N THR A 34 2.34 3.82 -9.73
CA THR A 34 1.78 2.58 -10.27
C THR A 34 2.15 1.42 -9.35
N LEU A 35 1.14 0.68 -8.91
CA LEU A 35 1.32 -0.58 -8.18
C LEU A 35 1.25 -1.73 -9.17
N LEU A 36 2.37 -2.40 -9.42
CA LEU A 36 2.42 -3.60 -10.25
C LEU A 36 2.12 -4.84 -9.39
N GLY A 37 0.84 -5.11 -9.18
CA GLY A 37 0.38 -6.33 -8.49
C GLY A 37 0.29 -7.53 -9.43
N VAL A 38 0.71 -8.70 -8.97
CA VAL A 38 0.44 -9.97 -9.66
C VAL A 38 -0.98 -10.46 -9.37
N THR A 39 -1.57 -11.28 -10.23
CA THR A 39 -2.92 -11.84 -10.02
C THR A 39 -2.97 -12.62 -8.70
N GLY A 40 -3.95 -12.29 -7.84
CA GLY A 40 -4.13 -12.93 -6.54
C GLY A 40 -3.23 -12.40 -5.41
N SER A 41 -2.48 -11.32 -5.65
CA SER A 41 -1.61 -10.71 -4.63
C SER A 41 -2.35 -10.01 -3.50
N GLY A 42 -3.65 -9.71 -3.70
CA GLY A 42 -4.59 -9.24 -2.67
C GLY A 42 -4.04 -8.13 -1.80
#